data_AF-A0A162G0Q2-F1
#
_entry.id   AF-A0A162G0Q2-F1
#
_cell.length_a   1.000
_cell.length_b   1.000
_cell.length_c   1.000
_cell.angle_alpha   90.00
_cell.angle_beta   90.00
_cell.angle_gamma   90.00
#
_symmetry.space_group_name_H-M   'P 1'
#
loop_
_entity.id
_entity.type
_entity.pdbx_description
1 polymer ?
#
loop_
_entity_poly.entity_id
_entity_poly.type
_entity_poly.pdbx_seq_one_letter_code
_entity_poly.pdbx_strand_id
1 'polypeptide(L)'
;MALTADVKGELVAIVSRKNTVRAAELATILRFSGGLHIISHRLAVEVELDSAPLATRVRRDLAELYGVRSEGSIVSAGGSRRTTSWLVRVVEGGDTLARQTGLLDQRGRPVRGLPNRLTTGSREELAAVWRGAFLAQGSLTDPGRSAALEVVCPGNEAAMAIVGAAGRLGIQAKSREVRGVHRVASATARASARC
;
A
#
# COMPACT_ATOMS: atom_id res chain seq x y z
N MET A 1 19.25 3.75 0.61
CA MET A 1 17.96 3.97 -0.08
C MET A 1 17.91 3.34 -1.47
N ALA A 2 19.04 3.14 -2.18
CA ALA A 2 19.08 2.45 -3.48
C ALA A 2 18.41 1.06 -3.44
N LEU A 3 18.77 0.21 -2.46
CA LEU A 3 18.21 -1.14 -2.32
C LEU A 3 16.66 -1.17 -2.25
N THR A 4 16.04 -0.24 -1.52
CA THR A 4 14.57 -0.16 -1.46
C THR A 4 13.98 0.19 -2.82
N ALA A 5 14.57 1.15 -3.53
CA ALA A 5 14.08 1.58 -4.83
C ALA A 5 14.21 0.46 -5.89
N ASP A 6 15.32 -0.28 -5.87
CA ASP A 6 15.55 -1.41 -6.78
C ASP A 6 14.50 -2.51 -6.56
N VAL A 7 14.29 -2.93 -5.31
CA VAL A 7 13.30 -3.96 -4.97
C VAL A 7 11.88 -3.50 -5.30
N LYS A 8 11.54 -2.22 -5.03
CA LYS A 8 10.25 -1.67 -5.46
C LYS A 8 10.11 -1.71 -6.98
N GLY A 9 11.17 -1.37 -7.73
CA GLY A 9 11.19 -1.45 -9.19
C GLY A 9 10.86 -2.84 -9.72
N GLU A 10 11.49 -3.88 -9.16
CA GLU A 10 11.21 -5.28 -9.51
C GLU A 10 9.77 -5.68 -9.17
N LEU A 11 9.28 -5.31 -7.97
CA LEU A 11 7.92 -5.63 -7.54
C LEU A 11 6.84 -4.93 -8.38
N VAL A 12 7.10 -3.70 -8.85
CA VAL A 12 6.19 -2.98 -9.75
C VAL A 12 6.01 -3.70 -11.08
N ALA A 13 7.02 -4.42 -11.56
CA ALA A 13 6.94 -5.20 -12.80
C ALA A 13 6.06 -6.47 -12.66
N ILE A 14 5.82 -6.96 -11.45
CA ILE A 14 5.00 -8.15 -11.20
C ILE A 14 3.51 -7.82 -11.38
N VAL A 15 2.93 -8.20 -12.52
CA VAL A 15 1.50 -8.05 -12.81
C VAL A 15 0.80 -9.41 -12.72
N SER A 16 -0.17 -9.53 -11.81
CA SER A 16 -1.01 -10.73 -11.71
C SER A 16 -2.08 -10.74 -12.79
N ARG A 17 -2.44 -11.93 -13.30
CA ARG A 17 -3.57 -12.11 -14.22
C ARG A 17 -4.94 -12.12 -13.53
N LYS A 18 -4.97 -12.35 -12.20
CA LYS A 18 -6.21 -12.42 -11.44
C LYS A 18 -6.63 -11.04 -10.95
N ASN A 19 -7.83 -10.61 -11.33
CA ASN A 19 -8.37 -9.30 -10.93
C ASN A 19 -8.49 -9.16 -9.41
N THR A 20 -8.79 -10.24 -8.68
CA THR A 20 -8.92 -10.16 -7.21
C THR A 20 -7.57 -9.87 -6.54
N VAL A 21 -6.48 -10.45 -7.04
CA VAL A 21 -5.10 -10.18 -6.57
C VAL A 21 -4.69 -8.75 -6.88
N ARG A 22 -4.98 -8.26 -8.08
CA ARG A 22 -4.72 -6.86 -8.47
C ARG A 22 -5.53 -5.88 -7.61
N ALA A 23 -6.82 -6.17 -7.39
CA ALA A 23 -7.70 -5.36 -6.56
C ALA A 23 -7.24 -5.31 -5.09
N ALA A 24 -6.76 -6.43 -4.54
CA ALA A 24 -6.23 -6.50 -3.19
C ALA A 24 -4.99 -5.64 -3.00
N GLU A 25 -4.06 -5.69 -3.95
CA GLU A 25 -2.88 -4.84 -3.96
C GLU A 25 -3.24 -3.36 -4.08
N LEU A 26 -4.06 -3.01 -5.08
CA LEU A 26 -4.47 -1.62 -5.33
C LEU A 26 -5.21 -1.03 -4.12
N ALA A 27 -6.16 -1.76 -3.53
CA ALA A 27 -6.86 -1.30 -2.33
C ALA A 27 -5.91 -1.06 -1.15
N THR A 28 -4.85 -1.87 -1.04
CA THR A 28 -3.83 -1.68 0.00
C THR A 28 -2.96 -0.46 -0.29
N ILE A 29 -2.52 -0.27 -1.54
CA ILE A 29 -1.78 0.94 -1.96
C ILE A 29 -2.60 2.18 -1.63
N LEU A 30 -3.86 2.25 -2.10
CA LEU A 30 -4.76 3.38 -1.85
C LEU A 30 -4.93 3.69 -0.36
N ARG A 31 -4.88 2.69 0.52
CA ARG A 31 -4.97 2.89 1.97
C ARG A 31 -3.67 3.41 2.59
N PHE A 32 -2.52 2.93 2.12
CA PHE A 32 -1.22 3.20 2.73
C PHE A 32 -0.56 4.47 2.18
N SER A 33 -0.82 4.80 0.92
CA SER A 33 -0.29 5.99 0.26
C SER A 33 -1.34 7.06 0.03
N GLY A 34 -2.59 6.83 0.45
CA GLY A 34 -3.71 7.69 0.10
C GLY A 34 -4.36 8.46 1.22
N GLY A 35 -5.07 9.50 0.78
CA GLY A 35 -5.95 10.33 1.57
C GLY A 35 -7.32 10.42 0.92
N LEU A 36 -8.36 10.48 1.77
CA LEU A 36 -9.69 10.88 1.37
C LEU A 36 -9.76 12.41 1.49
N HIS A 37 -10.03 13.09 0.39
CA HIS A 37 -10.14 14.54 0.34
C HIS A 37 -11.51 14.96 -0.14
N ILE A 38 -11.99 16.11 0.32
CA ILE A 38 -13.19 16.74 -0.24
C ILE A 38 -12.71 17.84 -1.18
N ILE A 39 -12.98 17.68 -2.47
CA ILE A 39 -12.65 18.65 -3.52
C ILE A 39 -13.95 19.09 -4.16
N SER A 40 -14.26 20.38 -4.09
CA SER A 40 -15.50 20.95 -4.65
C SER A 40 -16.76 20.19 -4.19
N HIS A 41 -16.86 19.91 -2.89
CA HIS A 41 -17.93 19.13 -2.25
C HIS A 41 -18.07 17.67 -2.71
N ARG A 42 -17.11 17.14 -3.48
CA ARG A 42 -17.05 15.74 -3.90
C ARG A 42 -15.94 15.02 -3.15
N LEU A 43 -16.19 13.76 -2.81
CA LEU A 43 -15.17 12.92 -2.22
C LEU A 43 -14.20 12.48 -3.33
N ALA A 44 -12.93 12.82 -3.14
CA ALA A 44 -11.82 12.46 -4.00
C ALA A 44 -10.89 11.49 -3.28
N VAL A 45 -10.35 10.53 -4.04
CA VAL A 45 -9.28 9.64 -3.58
C VAL A 45 -7.98 10.17 -4.17
N GLU A 46 -7.04 10.49 -3.30
CA GLU A 46 -5.70 10.94 -3.69
C GLU A 46 -4.67 9.96 -3.16
N VAL A 47 -3.63 9.66 -3.94
CA VAL A 47 -2.48 8.89 -3.49
C VAL A 47 -1.19 9.54 -3.90
N GLU A 48 -0.25 9.62 -2.96
CA GLU A 48 1.10 10.12 -3.17
C GLU A 48 2.07 8.93 -3.23
N LEU A 49 2.72 8.76 -4.37
CA LEU A 49 3.59 7.61 -4.67
C LEU A 49 5.04 8.07 -4.86
N ASP A 50 5.98 7.16 -4.62
CA ASP A 50 7.42 7.45 -4.64
C ASP A 50 8.11 7.11 -5.97
N SER A 51 7.37 6.64 -6.96
CA SER A 51 7.92 6.29 -8.27
C SER A 51 6.91 6.42 -9.42
N ALA A 52 7.39 6.86 -10.58
CA ALA A 52 6.59 6.99 -11.80
C ALA A 52 6.00 5.65 -12.30
N PRO A 53 6.75 4.52 -12.29
CA PRO A 53 6.20 3.23 -12.72
C PRO A 53 5.02 2.76 -11.84
N LEU A 54 5.12 2.98 -10.52
CA LEU A 54 4.03 2.66 -9.59
C LEU A 54 2.79 3.53 -9.86
N ALA A 55 2.98 4.83 -10.11
CA ALA A 55 1.88 5.73 -10.47
C ALA A 55 1.17 5.29 -11.77
N THR A 56 1.93 4.96 -12.82
CA THR A 56 1.37 4.44 -14.07
C THR A 56 0.59 3.15 -13.86
N ARG A 57 1.12 2.21 -13.05
CA ARG A 57 0.44 0.97 -12.69
C ARG A 57 -0.87 1.23 -11.95
N VAL A 58 -0.85 2.08 -10.93
CA VAL A 58 -2.05 2.43 -10.15
C VAL A 58 -3.13 3.03 -11.05
N ARG A 59 -2.76 3.97 -11.93
CA ARG A 59 -3.70 4.58 -12.87
C ARG A 59 -4.33 3.57 -13.82
N ARG A 60 -3.53 2.64 -14.34
CA ARG A 60 -4.01 1.54 -15.19
C ARG A 60 -4.96 0.62 -14.42
N ASP A 61 -4.57 0.19 -13.23
CA ASP A 61 -5.39 -0.72 -12.42
C ASP A 61 -6.71 -0.06 -11.98
N LEU A 62 -6.72 1.26 -11.72
CA LEU A 62 -7.94 2.03 -11.47
C LEU A 62 -8.89 2.03 -12.68
N ALA A 63 -8.36 2.24 -13.88
CA ALA A 63 -9.15 2.24 -15.10
C ALA A 63 -9.68 0.83 -15.44
N GLU A 64 -8.83 -0.20 -15.36
CA GLU A 64 -9.19 -1.56 -15.76
C GLU A 64 -10.10 -2.28 -14.76
N LEU A 65 -9.90 -2.08 -13.45
CA LEU A 65 -10.66 -2.79 -12.42
C LEU A 65 -11.95 -2.08 -12.02
N TYR A 66 -11.94 -0.74 -12.04
CA TYR A 66 -13.05 0.07 -11.53
C TYR A 66 -13.67 1.00 -12.58
N GLY A 67 -13.10 1.08 -13.79
CA GLY A 67 -13.62 1.94 -14.84
C GLY A 67 -13.47 3.44 -14.55
N VAL A 68 -12.60 3.81 -13.61
CA VAL A 68 -12.47 5.19 -13.13
C VAL A 68 -11.29 5.90 -13.77
N ARG A 69 -11.51 7.13 -14.24
CA ARG A 69 -10.45 8.00 -14.76
C ARG A 69 -9.68 8.64 -13.63
N SER A 70 -8.35 8.72 -13.80
CA SER A 70 -7.44 9.28 -12.81
C SER A 70 -6.52 10.32 -13.43
N GLU A 71 -6.36 11.43 -12.71
CA GLU A 71 -5.43 12.50 -13.01
C GLU A 71 -4.08 12.17 -12.37
N GLY A 72 -2.99 12.43 -13.10
CA GLY A 72 -1.63 12.25 -12.59
C GLY A 72 -0.90 13.58 -12.59
N SER A 73 -0.21 13.92 -11.51
CA SER A 73 0.68 15.07 -11.45
C SER A 73 1.99 14.73 -10.76
N ILE A 74 3.03 15.48 -11.09
CA ILE A 74 4.34 15.35 -10.46
C ILE A 74 4.45 16.47 -9.44
N VAL A 75 4.79 16.12 -8.21
CA VAL A 75 5.10 17.06 -7.15
C VAL A 75 6.61 17.05 -6.97
N SER A 76 7.28 18.03 -7.57
CA SER A 76 8.74 18.16 -7.52
C SER A 76 9.24 18.38 -6.08
N ALA A 77 10.43 17.85 -5.78
CA ALA A 77 11.15 18.21 -4.56
C ALA A 77 11.37 19.74 -4.51
N GLY A 78 11.05 20.36 -3.38
CA GLY A 78 11.11 21.81 -3.21
C GLY A 78 10.42 22.29 -1.93
N GLY A 79 10.95 23.35 -1.31
CA GLY A 79 10.45 23.86 -0.04
C GLY A 79 10.55 22.83 1.10
N SER A 80 9.41 22.40 1.65
CA SER A 80 9.32 21.43 2.76
C SER A 80 9.43 19.96 2.30
N ARG A 81 9.19 19.65 1.01
CA ARG A 81 9.27 18.28 0.48
C ARG A 81 10.70 17.93 0.06
N ARG A 82 11.23 16.88 0.69
CA ARG A 82 12.60 16.37 0.45
C ARG A 82 12.76 15.57 -0.84
N THR A 83 11.68 15.05 -1.40
CA THR A 83 11.72 14.12 -2.54
C THR A 83 10.60 14.42 -3.52
N THR A 84 10.85 14.16 -4.81
CA THR A 84 9.81 14.18 -5.83
C THR A 84 8.83 13.06 -5.58
N SER A 85 7.54 13.35 -5.69
CA SER A 85 6.47 12.36 -5.59
C SER A 85 5.50 12.45 -6.77
N TRP A 86 4.78 11.37 -6.99
CA TRP A 86 3.79 11.24 -8.06
C TRP A 86 2.42 11.15 -7.44
N LEU A 87 1.59 12.15 -7.72
CA LEU A 87 0.23 12.21 -7.24
C LEU A 87 -0.69 11.56 -8.26
N VAL A 88 -1.55 10.66 -7.80
CA VAL A 88 -2.68 10.14 -8.58
C VAL A 88 -3.96 10.51 -7.86
N ARG A 89 -4.87 11.17 -8.58
CA ARG A 89 -6.13 11.67 -8.03
C ARG A 89 -7.31 11.16 -8.83
N VAL A 90 -8.36 10.79 -8.11
CA VAL A 90 -9.67 10.42 -8.65
C VAL A 90 -10.71 11.33 -8.01
N VAL A 91 -11.27 12.25 -8.80
CA VAL A 91 -12.32 13.19 -8.36
C VAL A 91 -13.70 12.68 -8.76
N GLU A 92 -13.87 12.32 -10.02
CA GLU A 92 -15.13 11.74 -10.52
C GLU A 92 -15.23 10.27 -10.10
N GLY A 93 -16.33 9.91 -9.42
CA GLY A 93 -16.53 8.55 -8.90
C GLY A 93 -15.67 8.20 -7.67
N GLY A 94 -15.04 9.19 -7.03
CA GLY A 94 -14.17 8.96 -5.87
C GLY A 94 -14.90 8.33 -4.67
N ASP A 95 -16.18 8.63 -4.48
CA ASP A 95 -17.00 8.01 -3.42
C ASP A 95 -17.26 6.52 -3.66
N THR A 96 -17.58 6.18 -4.91
CA THR A 96 -17.81 4.81 -5.35
C THR A 96 -16.52 4.01 -5.25
N LEU A 97 -15.41 4.58 -5.73
CA LEU A 97 -14.08 3.99 -5.60
C LEU A 97 -13.72 3.78 -4.13
N ALA A 98 -13.94 4.77 -3.26
CA ALA A 98 -13.61 4.69 -1.85
C ALA A 98 -14.39 3.56 -1.15
N ARG A 99 -15.67 3.36 -1.47
CA ARG A 99 -16.45 2.22 -0.94
C ARG A 99 -15.98 0.88 -1.52
N GLN A 100 -15.77 0.81 -2.84
CA GLN A 100 -15.37 -0.41 -3.53
C GLN A 100 -13.99 -0.91 -3.12
N THR A 101 -13.07 -0.01 -2.80
CA THR A 101 -11.71 -0.31 -2.31
C THR A 101 -11.68 -0.47 -0.79
N GLY A 102 -12.77 -0.09 -0.11
CA GLY A 102 -12.96 -0.23 1.33
C GLY A 102 -12.28 0.87 2.15
N LEU A 103 -11.89 2.00 1.54
CA LEU A 103 -11.51 3.24 2.23
C LEU A 103 -12.68 3.79 3.05
N LEU A 104 -13.91 3.63 2.55
CA LEU A 104 -15.15 3.91 3.26
C LEU A 104 -15.92 2.62 3.56
N ASP A 105 -16.63 2.63 4.68
CA ASP A 105 -17.66 1.63 4.98
C ASP A 105 -18.98 1.92 4.24
N GLN A 106 -19.97 1.03 4.41
CA GLN A 106 -21.30 1.21 3.82
C GLN A 106 -22.04 2.45 4.36
N ARG A 107 -21.68 2.93 5.55
CA ARG A 107 -22.23 4.13 6.19
C ARG A 107 -21.48 5.41 5.81
N GLY A 108 -20.49 5.33 4.92
CA GLY A 108 -19.68 6.47 4.49
C GLY A 108 -18.62 6.93 5.51
N ARG A 109 -18.26 6.08 6.47
CA ARG A 109 -17.22 6.37 7.47
C ARG A 109 -15.87 5.83 7.00
N PRO A 110 -14.75 6.57 7.22
CA PRO A 110 -13.42 6.06 6.94
C PRO A 110 -13.14 4.78 7.71
N VAL A 111 -12.69 3.75 6.98
CA VAL A 111 -12.22 2.51 7.60
C VAL A 111 -10.81 2.74 8.16
N ARG A 112 -10.53 2.26 9.37
CA ARG A 112 -9.21 2.45 10.02
C ARG A 112 -8.17 1.39 9.63
N GLY A 113 -8.60 0.14 9.52
CA GLY A 113 -7.75 -1.00 9.12
C GLY A 113 -7.97 -1.46 7.68
N LEU A 114 -7.46 -2.64 7.35
CA LEU A 114 -7.79 -3.26 6.06
C LEU A 114 -9.16 -3.95 6.13
N PRO A 115 -9.96 -3.92 5.05
CA PRO A 115 -11.21 -4.68 4.98
C PRO A 115 -11.00 -6.18 5.19
N ASN A 116 -11.92 -6.84 5.90
CA ASN A 116 -11.83 -8.28 6.23
C ASN A 116 -11.62 -9.17 4.99
N ARG A 117 -12.23 -8.82 3.85
CA ARG A 117 -12.05 -9.54 2.58
C ARG A 117 -10.58 -9.61 2.14
N LEU A 118 -9.76 -8.61 2.48
CA LEU A 118 -8.34 -8.57 2.13
C LEU A 118 -7.50 -9.38 3.11
N THR A 119 -7.85 -9.37 4.40
CA THR A 119 -7.10 -10.08 5.46
C THR A 119 -7.45 -11.57 5.55
N THR A 120 -8.56 -11.98 4.92
CA THR A 120 -9.04 -13.36 4.90
C THR A 120 -8.97 -14.04 3.54
N GLY A 121 -8.44 -13.35 2.53
CA GLY A 121 -8.32 -13.85 1.18
C GLY A 121 -7.37 -15.04 1.03
N SER A 122 -7.26 -15.49 -0.21
CA SER A 122 -6.31 -16.52 -0.64
C SER A 122 -4.86 -16.11 -0.36
N ARG A 123 -3.95 -17.08 -0.37
CA ARG A 123 -2.52 -16.82 -0.17
C ARG A 123 -1.96 -15.80 -1.18
N GLU A 124 -2.44 -15.84 -2.42
CA GLU A 124 -2.04 -14.89 -3.48
C GLU A 124 -2.53 -13.46 -3.20
N GLU A 125 -3.77 -13.31 -2.70
CA GLU A 125 -4.32 -12.01 -2.31
C GLU A 125 -3.59 -11.43 -1.10
N LEU A 126 -3.28 -12.26 -0.11
CA LEU A 126 -2.49 -11.85 1.06
C LEU A 126 -1.07 -11.42 0.66
N ALA A 127 -0.45 -12.11 -0.29
CA ALA A 127 0.84 -11.70 -0.85
C ALA A 127 0.73 -10.36 -1.61
N ALA A 128 -0.38 -10.13 -2.33
CA ALA A 128 -0.68 -8.84 -2.96
C ALA A 128 -0.90 -7.72 -1.96
N VAL A 129 -1.59 -7.97 -0.84
CA VAL A 129 -1.74 -7.00 0.25
C VAL A 129 -0.37 -6.61 0.79
N TRP A 130 0.48 -7.58 1.10
CA TRP A 130 1.85 -7.31 1.56
C TRP A 130 2.69 -6.54 0.54
N ARG A 131 2.62 -6.92 -0.73
CA ARG A 131 3.31 -6.21 -1.82
C ARG A 131 2.81 -4.78 -1.95
N GLY A 132 1.49 -4.55 -1.90
CA GLY A 132 0.90 -3.22 -1.97
C GLY A 132 1.31 -2.32 -0.80
N ALA A 133 1.35 -2.87 0.42
CA ALA A 133 1.80 -2.14 1.61
C ALA A 133 3.29 -1.77 1.52
N PHE A 134 4.13 -2.69 1.03
CA PHE A 134 5.55 -2.43 0.81
C PHE A 134 5.81 -1.43 -0.32
N LEU A 135 5.10 -1.54 -1.44
CA LEU A 135 5.19 -0.58 -2.54
C LEU A 135 4.81 0.83 -2.07
N ALA A 136 3.74 0.96 -1.28
CA ALA A 136 3.27 2.24 -0.78
C ALA A 136 4.20 2.88 0.28
N GLN A 137 4.54 2.14 1.34
CA GLN A 137 5.19 2.70 2.54
C GLN A 137 6.34 1.81 3.07
N GLY A 138 6.85 0.91 2.25
CA GLY A 138 7.90 -0.03 2.60
C GLY A 138 9.31 0.53 2.46
N SER A 139 10.20 0.03 3.32
CA SER A 139 11.63 0.30 3.29
C SER A 139 12.43 -0.92 3.72
N LEU A 140 13.60 -1.12 3.12
CA LEU A 140 14.57 -2.13 3.53
C LEU A 140 15.72 -1.47 4.30
N THR A 141 16.16 -2.11 5.37
CA THR A 141 17.43 -1.79 6.04
C THR A 141 18.56 -2.65 5.48
N ASP A 142 19.77 -2.10 5.44
CA ASP A 142 20.96 -2.78 4.91
C ASP A 142 21.20 -4.14 5.60
N PRO A 143 21.64 -5.19 4.88
CA PRO A 143 21.76 -6.54 5.40
C PRO A 143 22.96 -6.74 6.34
N GLY A 144 23.69 -5.69 6.71
CA GLY A 144 24.97 -5.76 7.46
C GLY A 144 24.89 -6.41 8.85
N ARG A 145 23.71 -6.44 9.50
CA ARG A 145 23.48 -7.26 10.72
C ARG A 145 22.08 -7.86 10.81
N SER A 146 21.07 -7.24 10.21
CA SER A 146 19.70 -7.76 10.15
C SER A 146 18.96 -7.06 9.02
N ALA A 147 18.75 -7.74 7.90
CA ALA A 147 17.85 -7.25 6.86
C ALA A 147 16.43 -7.26 7.43
N ALA A 148 15.87 -6.08 7.67
CA ALA A 148 14.49 -5.92 8.08
C ALA A 148 13.73 -5.21 6.96
N LEU A 149 12.63 -5.83 6.55
CA LEU A 149 11.61 -5.15 5.78
C LEU A 149 10.68 -4.46 6.76
N GLU A 150 10.54 -3.15 6.61
CA GLU A 150 9.65 -2.33 7.41
C GLU A 150 8.57 -1.70 6.53
N VAL A 151 7.34 -1.62 7.04
CA VAL A 151 6.21 -0.93 6.42
C VAL A 151 5.63 0.06 7.43
N VAL A 152 5.56 1.33 7.05
CA VAL A 152 4.82 2.35 7.82
C VAL A 152 3.33 2.17 7.57
N CYS A 153 2.54 2.14 8.65
CA CYS A 153 1.10 1.91 8.58
C CYS A 153 0.32 3.19 8.97
N PRO A 154 -0.84 3.46 8.35
CA PRO A 154 -1.64 4.66 8.63
C PRO A 154 -2.32 4.65 10.02
N GLY A 155 -2.35 3.51 10.70
CA GLY A 155 -2.96 3.34 12.01
C GLY A 155 -2.66 1.96 12.60
N ASN A 156 -2.98 1.77 13.88
CA ASN A 156 -2.75 0.51 14.58
C ASN A 156 -3.53 -0.65 13.94
N GLU A 157 -4.77 -0.40 13.55
CA GLU A 157 -5.65 -1.41 12.94
C GLU A 157 -5.09 -1.89 11.59
N ALA A 158 -4.50 -0.99 10.80
CA ALA A 158 -3.82 -1.36 9.57
C ALA A 158 -2.54 -2.17 9.85
N ALA A 159 -1.77 -1.80 10.88
CA ALA A 159 -0.58 -2.54 11.28
C ALA A 159 -0.93 -3.98 11.73
N MET A 160 -1.96 -4.14 12.57
CA MET A 160 -2.43 -5.46 13.00
C MET A 160 -2.92 -6.31 11.82
N ALA A 161 -3.61 -5.70 10.85
CA ALA A 161 -4.05 -6.39 9.65
C ALA A 161 -2.89 -6.92 8.80
N ILE A 162 -1.83 -6.13 8.63
CA ILE A 162 -0.61 -6.55 7.92
C ILE A 162 0.12 -7.66 8.67
N VAL A 163 0.25 -7.57 10.01
CA VAL A 163 0.81 -8.66 10.83
C VAL A 163 0.02 -9.95 10.67
N GLY A 164 -1.32 -9.88 10.72
CA GLY A 164 -2.19 -11.04 10.51
C GLY A 164 -2.04 -11.65 9.11
N ALA A 165 -1.95 -10.80 8.07
CA ALA A 165 -1.69 -11.26 6.71
C ALA A 165 -0.32 -11.96 6.60
N ALA A 166 0.71 -11.48 7.30
CA ALA A 166 2.04 -12.13 7.31
C ALA A 166 1.99 -13.49 7.97
N GLY A 167 1.32 -13.59 9.12
CA GLY A 167 1.15 -14.86 9.83
C GLY A 167 0.51 -15.92 8.94
N ARG A 168 -0.52 -15.55 8.17
CA ARG A 168 -1.16 -16.45 7.20
C ARG A 168 -0.29 -16.83 6.01
N LEU A 169 0.75 -16.05 5.71
CA LEU A 169 1.77 -16.37 4.70
C LEU A 169 2.92 -17.22 5.27
N GLY A 170 2.98 -17.42 6.59
CA GLY A 170 4.09 -18.07 7.29
C GLY A 170 5.26 -17.11 7.60
N ILE A 171 5.04 -15.81 7.49
CA ILE A 171 6.06 -14.77 7.70
C ILE A 171 5.96 -14.24 9.13
N GLN A 172 7.10 -14.18 9.82
CA GLN A 172 7.17 -13.59 11.16
C GLN A 172 7.24 -12.06 11.04
N ALA A 173 6.17 -11.39 11.43
CA ALA A 173 6.07 -9.93 11.44
C ALA A 173 5.67 -9.43 12.83
N LYS A 174 6.18 -8.25 13.22
CA LYS A 174 5.88 -7.60 14.50
C LYS A 174 5.52 -6.15 14.27
N SER A 175 4.43 -5.70 14.87
CA SER A 175 4.06 -4.29 14.93
C SER A 175 4.77 -3.60 16.10
N ARG A 176 5.23 -2.38 15.89
CA ARG A 176 5.76 -1.48 16.91
C ARG A 176 5.27 -0.06 16.65
N GLU A 177 5.12 0.73 17.69
CA GLU A 177 4.85 2.15 17.59
C GLU A 177 6.11 2.94 17.94
N VAL A 178 6.49 3.87 17.06
CA VAL A 178 7.66 4.74 17.27
C VAL A 178 7.22 6.18 17.03
N ARG A 179 7.22 6.99 18.08
CA ARG A 179 6.81 8.41 18.03
C ARG A 179 5.42 8.63 17.42
N GLY A 180 4.44 7.80 17.79
CA GLY A 180 3.08 7.87 17.25
C GLY A 180 2.90 7.28 15.85
N VAL A 181 3.97 6.70 15.27
CA VAL A 181 3.92 6.06 13.94
C VAL A 181 3.95 4.55 14.10
N HIS A 182 2.91 3.88 13.61
CA HIS A 182 2.84 2.42 13.60
C HIS A 182 3.69 1.86 12.46
N ARG A 183 4.55 0.90 12.79
CA ARG A 183 5.45 0.23 11.85
C ARG A 183 5.32 -1.27 12.02
N VAL A 184 5.27 -1.98 10.90
CA VAL A 184 5.38 -3.44 10.90
C VAL A 184 6.74 -3.80 10.35
N ALA A 185 7.52 -4.55 11.13
CA ALA A 185 8.80 -5.10 10.70
C ALA A 185 8.65 -6.61 10.52
N SER A 186 9.09 -7.12 9.37
CA SER A 186 9.37 -8.54 9.19
C SER A 186 10.86 -8.73 9.10
N ALA A 187 11.41 -9.60 9.94
CA ALA A 187 12.77 -10.05 9.76
C ALA A 187 12.78 -11.00 8.56
N THR A 188 13.67 -10.77 7.59
CA THR A 188 14.06 -11.85 6.69
C THR A 188 14.85 -12.81 7.55
N ALA A 189 14.16 -13.73 8.22
CA ALA A 189 14.81 -14.83 8.88
C ALA A 189 15.63 -15.53 7.80
N ARG A 190 16.96 -15.50 7.95
CA ARG A 190 17.80 -16.56 7.39
C ARG A 190 17.04 -17.84 7.70
N ALA A 191 16.67 -18.58 6.66
CA ALA A 191 16.03 -19.88 6.79
C ALA A 191 16.72 -20.60 7.94
N SER A 192 15.90 -21.05 8.89
CA SER A 192 16.28 -21.86 10.03
C SER A 192 17.49 -22.75 9.72
N ALA A 193 18.68 -22.30 10.13
CA ALA A 193 19.73 -23.22 10.56
C ALA A 193 19.28 -23.75 11.92
N ARG A 194 18.29 -24.64 11.89
CA ARG A 194 18.13 -25.66 12.91
C ARG A 194 18.83 -26.88 12.32
N CYS A 195 20.13 -26.99 12.61
CA CYS A 195 20.72 -28.29 12.89
C CYS A 195 20.56 -28.53 14.38
#